data_AF-A0A060CKE6-F1
#
_entry.id   AF-A0A060CKE6-F1
#
_cell.length_a   1.000
_cell.length_b   1.000
_cell.length_c   1.000
_cell.angle_alpha   90.00
_cell.angle_beta   90.00
_cell.angle_gamma   90.00
#
_symmetry.space_group_name_H-M   'P 1'
#
loop_
_entity.id
_entity.type
_entity.pdbx_description
1 polymer ?
#
loop_
_entity_poly.entity_id
_entity_poly.type
_entity_poly.pdbx_seq_one_letter_code
_entity_poly.pdbx_strand_id
1 'polypeptide(L)'
;PDCAPKQDPLDILLHYRRVKRTSEFDLRQFIEEHFWLPDNRAEDYVSDPNRSLKEHIDALWPILTREPQDHIPWSSLLALPQSYIVPGGRFSETYYWDSYFTMLGLAESGREDLLKCMADNFAWMIEIYGHIPNGNRTYYLSRSQPPVFALMVELFEEDGVRAPDVI
;
A
#
# COMPACT_ATOMS: atom_id res chain seq x y z
N PRO A 1 3.07 6.51 -13.78
CA PRO A 1 3.07 6.85 -12.34
C PRO A 1 1.65 6.72 -11.76
N ASP A 2 1.54 6.31 -10.50
CA ASP A 2 0.25 6.11 -9.82
C ASP A 2 -0.29 7.44 -9.31
N CYS A 3 -0.69 8.29 -10.25
CA CYS A 3 -1.11 9.65 -9.94
C CYS A 3 -2.55 9.71 -9.43
N ALA A 4 -2.80 10.54 -8.42
CA ALA A 4 -4.15 10.84 -7.95
C ALA A 4 -4.67 12.13 -8.62
N PRO A 5 -5.90 12.15 -9.16
CA PRO A 5 -6.54 13.37 -9.65
C PRO A 5 -6.64 14.44 -8.56
N LYS A 6 -6.33 15.70 -8.88
CA LYS A 6 -6.50 16.86 -7.98
C LYS A 6 -7.95 17.34 -7.87
N GLN A 7 -8.78 16.94 -8.82
CA GLN A 7 -10.19 17.32 -8.97
C GLN A 7 -10.94 16.20 -9.71
N ASP A 8 -12.24 16.37 -9.93
CA ASP A 8 -13.07 15.36 -10.59
C ASP A 8 -12.45 14.89 -11.93
N PRO A 9 -12.24 13.56 -12.11
CA PRO A 9 -11.66 13.03 -13.34
C PRO A 9 -12.42 13.41 -14.61
N LEU A 10 -13.74 13.59 -14.53
CA LEU A 10 -14.57 14.01 -15.66
C LEU A 10 -14.25 15.46 -16.06
N ASP A 11 -14.07 16.35 -15.09
CA ASP A 11 -13.70 17.75 -15.36
C ASP A 11 -12.31 17.84 -15.99
N ILE A 12 -11.34 17.08 -15.49
CA ILE A 12 -10.00 16.97 -16.09
C ILE A 12 -10.11 16.48 -17.54
N LEU A 13 -10.89 15.42 -17.79
CA LEU A 13 -11.07 14.85 -19.13
C LEU A 13 -11.73 15.84 -20.10
N LEU A 14 -12.75 16.56 -19.65
CA LEU A 14 -13.43 17.59 -20.44
C LEU A 14 -12.50 18.74 -20.76
N HIS A 15 -11.69 19.20 -19.80
CA HIS A 15 -10.69 20.23 -20.01
C HIS A 15 -9.63 19.78 -21.02
N TYR A 16 -9.05 18.58 -20.82
CA TYR A 16 -8.07 17.98 -21.74
C TYR A 16 -8.61 17.94 -23.18
N ARG A 17 -9.86 17.49 -23.38
CA ARG A 17 -10.46 17.41 -24.72
C ARG A 17 -10.57 18.77 -25.42
N ARG A 18 -10.70 19.87 -24.68
CA ARG A 18 -10.76 21.23 -25.23
C ARG A 18 -9.38 21.75 -25.63
N VAL A 19 -8.36 21.49 -24.80
CA VAL A 19 -7.03 22.10 -24.97
C VAL A 19 -6.04 21.24 -25.75
N LYS A 20 -6.19 19.91 -25.80
CA LYS A 20 -5.19 18.99 -26.37
C LYS A 20 -4.80 19.18 -27.85
N ARG A 21 -5.54 20.01 -28.60
CA ARG A 21 -5.31 20.30 -30.03
C ARG A 21 -4.83 21.73 -30.28
N THR A 22 -4.65 22.55 -29.23
CA THR A 22 -4.10 23.90 -29.38
C THR A 22 -2.58 23.82 -29.55
N SER A 23 -2.00 24.83 -30.20
CA SER A 23 -0.56 24.91 -30.45
C SER A 23 0.27 25.07 -29.17
N GLU A 24 -0.34 25.61 -28.12
CA GLU A 24 0.29 25.92 -26.83
C GLU A 24 0.17 24.77 -25.81
N PHE A 25 -0.46 23.65 -26.18
CA PHE A 25 -0.71 22.56 -25.25
C PHE A 25 0.57 21.78 -24.90
N ASP A 26 0.91 21.76 -23.61
CA ASP A 26 1.94 20.91 -23.04
C ASP A 26 1.31 19.82 -22.13
N LEU A 27 1.54 18.56 -22.48
CA LEU A 27 0.97 17.43 -21.73
C LEU A 27 1.58 17.26 -20.34
N ARG A 28 2.88 17.54 -20.19
CA ARG A 28 3.56 17.43 -18.90
C ARG A 28 3.00 18.47 -17.94
N GLN A 29 2.93 19.73 -18.38
CA GLN A 29 2.34 20.81 -17.58
C GLN A 29 0.90 20.49 -17.21
N PHE A 30 0.09 19.98 -18.16
CA PHE A 30 -1.28 19.56 -17.89
C PHE A 30 -1.36 18.48 -16.80
N ILE A 31 -0.46 17.49 -16.83
CA ILE A 31 -0.43 16.43 -15.81
C ILE A 31 -0.04 17.02 -14.45
N GLU A 32 1.00 17.83 -14.39
CA GLU A 32 1.49 18.47 -13.16
C GLU A 32 0.43 19.40 -12.53
N GLU A 33 -0.38 20.07 -13.35
CA GLU A 33 -1.48 20.92 -12.91
C GLU A 33 -2.67 20.12 -12.37
N HIS A 34 -3.00 18.97 -12.97
CA HIS A 34 -4.25 18.23 -12.67
C HIS A 34 -4.09 16.96 -11.84
N PHE A 35 -2.87 16.49 -11.61
CA PHE A 35 -2.61 15.26 -10.85
C PHE A 35 -1.53 15.47 -9.78
N TRP A 36 -1.71 14.80 -8.65
CA TRP A 36 -0.65 14.58 -7.67
C TRP A 36 0.24 13.46 -8.20
N LEU A 37 1.52 13.77 -8.44
CA LEU A 37 2.52 12.75 -8.73
C LEU A 37 2.78 11.93 -7.45
N PRO A 38 3.04 10.62 -7.59
CA PRO A 38 3.36 9.78 -6.44
C PRO A 38 4.62 10.29 -5.74
N ASP A 39 4.58 10.26 -4.41
CA ASP A 39 5.68 10.66 -3.53
C ASP A 39 6.74 9.56 -3.47
N ASN A 40 8.01 9.92 -3.71
CA ASN A 40 9.15 9.00 -3.63
C ASN A 40 9.70 8.94 -2.20
N ARG A 41 8.89 8.53 -1.22
CA ARG A 41 9.29 8.44 0.21
C ARG A 41 10.50 7.52 0.49
N ALA A 42 10.88 6.68 -0.48
CA ALA A 42 12.06 5.81 -0.36
C ALA A 42 13.40 6.56 -0.47
N GLU A 43 13.40 7.80 -0.96
CA GLU A 43 14.64 8.58 -1.17
C GLU A 43 15.17 9.22 0.13
N ASP A 44 14.37 9.29 1.19
CA ASP A 44 14.72 10.01 2.42
C ASP A 44 15.48 9.16 3.46
N TYR A 45 15.53 7.84 3.29
CA TYR A 45 16.23 6.97 4.23
C TYR A 45 17.69 6.72 3.82
N VAL A 46 18.60 7.07 4.72
CA VAL A 46 20.04 6.78 4.58
C VAL A 46 20.44 5.71 5.60
N SER A 47 20.97 4.60 5.09
CA SER A 47 21.47 3.50 5.92
C SER A 47 22.65 3.96 6.79
N ASP A 48 22.59 3.66 8.08
CA ASP A 48 23.72 3.82 9.00
C ASP A 48 24.60 2.55 8.95
N PRO A 49 25.84 2.63 8.45
CA PRO A 49 26.73 1.47 8.32
C PRO A 49 27.19 0.90 9.66
N ASN A 50 26.96 1.59 10.78
CA ASN A 50 27.31 1.11 12.11
C ASN A 50 26.22 0.23 12.73
N ARG A 51 25.02 0.19 12.14
CA ARG A 51 23.94 -0.69 12.60
C ARG A 51 24.21 -2.12 12.18
N SER A 52 23.89 -3.05 13.06
CA SER A 52 23.75 -4.45 12.67
C SER A 52 22.61 -4.62 11.65
N LEU A 53 22.62 -5.74 10.93
CA LEU A 53 21.55 -6.06 9.98
C LEU A 53 20.16 -6.10 10.66
N LYS A 54 20.08 -6.62 11.88
CA LYS A 54 18.83 -6.66 12.65
C LYS A 54 18.33 -5.26 12.96
N GLU A 55 19.17 -4.40 13.53
CA GLU A 55 18.81 -3.02 13.86
C GLU A 55 18.43 -2.20 12.63
N HIS A 56 19.08 -2.48 11.49
CA HIS A 56 18.71 -1.88 10.23
C HIS A 56 17.30 -2.29 9.77
N ILE A 57 16.97 -3.58 9.84
CA ILE A 57 15.63 -4.10 9.49
C ILE A 57 14.56 -3.54 10.44
N ASP A 58 14.80 -3.55 11.74
CA ASP A 58 13.86 -3.02 12.74
C ASP A 58 13.60 -1.52 12.52
N ALA A 59 14.62 -0.76 12.11
CA ALA A 59 14.50 0.65 11.78
C ALA A 59 13.73 0.93 10.48
N LEU A 60 13.58 -0.06 9.58
CA LEU A 60 12.83 0.08 8.34
C LEU A 60 11.32 -0.07 8.55
N TRP A 61 10.86 -0.77 9.59
CA TRP A 61 9.41 -0.99 9.80
C TRP A 61 8.61 0.32 9.78
N PRO A 62 8.96 1.37 10.55
CA PRO A 62 8.22 2.63 10.51
C PRO A 62 8.25 3.33 9.14
N ILE A 63 9.30 3.12 8.35
CA ILE A 63 9.49 3.74 7.02
C ILE A 63 8.62 3.03 5.98
N LEU A 64 8.45 1.72 6.13
CA LEU A 64 7.65 0.88 5.25
C LEU A 64 6.16 0.85 5.65
N THR A 65 5.81 1.33 6.84
CA THR A 65 4.41 1.47 7.27
C THR A 65 3.67 2.57 6.51
N ARG A 66 2.41 2.32 6.19
CA ARG A 66 1.43 3.30 5.68
C ARG A 66 0.21 3.32 6.60
N GLU A 67 -0.37 4.50 6.76
CA GLU A 67 -1.49 4.75 7.66
C GLU A 67 -2.82 4.91 6.90
N PRO A 68 -3.97 4.49 7.48
CA PRO A 68 -5.30 4.61 6.87
C PRO A 68 -5.73 6.02 6.44
N GLN A 69 -5.07 7.06 6.96
CA GLN A 69 -5.39 8.46 6.67
C GLN A 69 -4.72 9.01 5.40
N ASP A 70 -3.81 8.26 4.77
CA ASP A 70 -3.00 8.72 3.63
C ASP A 70 -3.73 8.60 2.26
N HIS A 71 -5.05 8.34 2.24
CA HIS A 71 -5.80 8.06 1.01
C HIS A 71 -6.38 9.32 0.35
N ILE A 72 -5.81 9.71 -0.79
CA ILE A 72 -6.25 10.85 -1.60
C ILE A 72 -7.55 10.50 -2.36
N PRO A 73 -8.53 11.42 -2.47
CA PRO A 73 -9.70 11.24 -3.32
C PRO A 73 -9.35 10.85 -4.77
N TRP A 74 -10.15 9.96 -5.35
CA TRP A 74 -9.96 9.40 -6.71
C TRP A 74 -8.62 8.70 -6.95
N SER A 75 -7.80 8.49 -5.92
CA SER A 75 -6.59 7.69 -6.01
C SER A 75 -6.93 6.25 -6.41
N SER A 76 -6.00 5.61 -7.11
CA SER A 76 -6.06 4.17 -7.33
C SER A 76 -5.84 3.38 -6.04
N LEU A 77 -5.23 3.97 -5.00
CA LEU A 77 -4.97 3.32 -3.71
C LEU A 77 -6.27 3.12 -2.92
N LEU A 78 -6.61 1.86 -2.67
CA LEU A 78 -7.78 1.46 -1.90
C LEU A 78 -7.52 1.68 -0.41
N ALA A 79 -8.45 2.36 0.26
CA ALA A 79 -8.42 2.56 1.70
C ALA A 79 -8.41 1.21 2.44
N LEU A 80 -7.55 1.11 3.45
CA LEU A 80 -7.50 -0.01 4.38
C LEU A 80 -7.80 0.51 5.79
N PRO A 81 -8.53 -0.24 6.63
CA PRO A 81 -8.94 0.21 7.96
C PRO A 81 -7.79 0.30 8.97
N GLN A 82 -6.71 -0.45 8.78
CA GLN A 82 -5.55 -0.51 9.69
C GLN A 82 -4.25 -0.16 8.96
N SER A 83 -3.19 0.14 9.73
CA SER A 83 -1.85 0.35 9.19
C SER A 83 -1.33 -0.90 8.47
N TYR A 84 -0.48 -0.72 7.46
CA TYR A 84 0.05 -1.83 6.67
C TYR A 84 1.48 -1.58 6.20
N ILE A 85 2.22 -2.65 5.93
CA ILE A 85 3.58 -2.58 5.39
C ILE A 85 3.55 -2.66 3.86
N VAL A 86 4.41 -1.86 3.21
CA VAL A 86 4.69 -1.94 1.77
C VAL A 86 6.10 -2.48 1.52
N PRO A 87 6.38 -3.12 0.36
CA PRO A 87 7.72 -3.61 0.06
C PRO A 87 8.81 -2.53 -0.01
N GLY A 88 8.41 -1.29 -0.32
CA GLY A 88 9.32 -0.15 -0.44
C GLY A 88 9.73 0.18 -1.88
N GLY A 89 10.46 1.29 -2.04
CA GLY A 89 10.84 1.81 -3.35
C GLY A 89 9.61 2.26 -4.15
N ARG A 90 9.48 1.78 -5.39
CA ARG A 90 8.34 2.09 -6.28
C ARG A 90 7.00 1.48 -5.82
N PHE A 91 7.05 0.52 -4.90
CA PHE A 91 5.87 -0.18 -4.38
C PHE A 91 5.34 0.58 -3.17
N SER A 92 4.19 1.24 -3.36
CA SER A 92 3.58 2.11 -2.35
C SER A 92 2.24 1.59 -1.83
N GLU A 93 1.87 0.38 -2.23
CA GLU A 93 0.71 -0.39 -1.79
C GLU A 93 1.16 -1.67 -1.06
N THR A 94 0.27 -2.25 -0.27
CA THR A 94 0.49 -3.60 0.26
C THR A 94 0.36 -4.63 -0.86
N TYR A 95 1.11 -5.73 -0.77
CA TYR A 95 1.07 -6.85 -1.70
C TYR A 95 0.79 -8.14 -0.95
N TYR A 96 -0.11 -8.97 -1.47
CA TYR A 96 -0.68 -10.09 -0.72
C TYR A 96 0.36 -11.13 -0.27
N TRP A 97 1.04 -11.80 -1.21
CA TRP A 97 1.96 -12.88 -0.82
C TRP A 97 3.27 -12.37 -0.18
N ASP A 98 3.78 -11.20 -0.60
CA ASP A 98 4.95 -10.55 -0.02
C ASP A 98 4.72 -10.28 1.48
N SER A 99 3.49 -9.89 1.82
CA SER A 99 3.10 -9.58 3.19
C SER A 99 3.24 -10.76 4.15
N TYR A 100 3.07 -12.01 3.71
CA TYR A 100 3.30 -13.16 4.59
C TYR A 100 4.76 -13.23 5.06
N PHE A 101 5.71 -13.06 4.12
CA PHE A 101 7.13 -13.06 4.48
C PHE A 101 7.54 -11.84 5.29
N THR A 102 6.90 -10.69 5.05
CA THR A 102 7.04 -9.52 5.92
C THR A 102 6.52 -9.80 7.32
N MET A 103 5.36 -10.46 7.45
CA MET A 103 4.77 -10.82 8.74
C MET A 103 5.66 -11.75 9.55
N LEU A 104 6.32 -12.74 8.93
CA LEU A 104 7.33 -13.56 9.63
C LEU A 104 8.44 -12.70 10.26
N GLY A 105 8.92 -11.68 9.54
CA GLY A 105 9.90 -10.73 10.08
C GLY A 105 9.35 -9.85 11.20
N LEU A 106 8.09 -9.41 11.10
CA LEU A 106 7.41 -8.66 12.15
C LEU A 106 7.26 -9.47 13.43
N ALA A 107 6.93 -10.76 13.33
CA ALA A 107 6.84 -11.67 14.46
C ALA A 107 8.18 -11.79 15.21
N GLU A 108 9.26 -12.03 14.47
CA GLU A 108 10.63 -12.07 15.02
C GLU A 108 11.08 -10.73 15.64
N SER A 109 10.57 -9.61 15.13
CA SER A 109 10.80 -8.27 15.67
C SER A 109 9.84 -7.90 16.84
N GLY A 110 8.91 -8.79 17.24
CA GLY A 110 7.92 -8.53 18.30
C GLY A 110 6.88 -7.46 17.94
N ARG A 111 6.61 -7.25 16.65
CA ARG A 111 5.64 -6.27 16.12
C ARG A 111 4.26 -6.88 15.94
N GLU A 112 3.73 -7.44 17.03
CA GLU A 112 2.38 -8.03 17.08
C GLU A 112 1.29 -7.02 16.71
N ASP A 113 1.53 -5.74 16.99
CA ASP A 113 0.68 -4.61 16.61
C ASP A 113 0.46 -4.58 15.09
N LEU A 114 1.53 -4.67 14.31
CA LEU A 114 1.47 -4.64 12.84
C LEU A 114 0.99 -5.96 12.25
N LEU A 115 1.36 -7.10 12.86
CA LEU A 115 0.81 -8.40 12.47
C LEU A 115 -0.71 -8.33 12.44
N LYS A 116 -1.32 -7.96 13.57
CA LYS A 116 -2.77 -7.87 13.71
C LYS A 116 -3.38 -6.92 12.68
N CYS A 117 -2.81 -5.71 12.52
CA CYS A 117 -3.28 -4.74 11.55
C CYS A 117 -3.29 -5.31 10.12
N MET A 118 -2.25 -6.04 9.72
CA MET A 118 -2.16 -6.63 8.39
C MET A 118 -3.19 -7.73 8.16
N ALA A 119 -3.40 -8.63 9.13
CA ALA A 119 -4.42 -9.67 9.01
C ALA A 119 -5.84 -9.12 8.99
N ASP A 120 -6.13 -8.13 9.84
CA ASP A 120 -7.43 -7.43 9.86
C ASP A 120 -7.69 -6.77 8.49
N ASN A 121 -6.68 -6.15 7.87
CA ASN A 121 -6.77 -5.59 6.53
C ASN A 121 -7.05 -6.65 5.45
N PHE A 122 -6.41 -7.82 5.53
CA PHE A 122 -6.63 -8.91 4.58
C PHE A 122 -8.02 -9.54 4.71
N ALA A 123 -8.49 -9.75 5.95
CA ALA A 123 -9.85 -10.18 6.22
C ALA A 123 -10.86 -9.16 5.68
N TRP A 124 -10.65 -7.88 5.96
CA TRP A 124 -11.49 -6.79 5.44
C TRP A 124 -11.54 -6.77 3.91
N MET A 125 -10.42 -6.98 3.22
CA MET A 125 -10.42 -7.05 1.75
C MET A 125 -11.23 -8.23 1.21
N ILE A 126 -11.22 -9.38 1.90
CA ILE A 126 -12.09 -10.53 1.56
C ILE A 126 -13.56 -10.14 1.70
N GLU A 127 -13.93 -9.49 2.81
CA GLU A 127 -15.32 -9.08 3.06
C GLU A 127 -15.81 -8.05 2.04
N ILE A 128 -14.98 -7.07 1.69
CA ILE A 128 -15.38 -5.95 0.82
C ILE A 128 -15.27 -6.28 -0.66
N TYR A 129 -14.25 -7.04 -1.08
CA TYR A 129 -13.96 -7.31 -2.50
C TYR A 129 -14.16 -8.78 -2.90
N GLY A 130 -14.54 -9.65 -1.97
CA GLY A 130 -14.73 -11.08 -2.18
C GLY A 130 -13.45 -11.90 -2.31
N HIS A 131 -12.27 -11.24 -2.27
CA HIS A 131 -10.94 -11.85 -2.30
C HIS A 131 -9.89 -10.82 -1.91
N ILE A 132 -8.67 -11.28 -1.62
CA ILE A 132 -7.51 -10.40 -1.44
C ILE A 132 -6.94 -10.07 -2.83
N PRO A 133 -6.97 -8.81 -3.29
CA PRO A 133 -6.38 -8.41 -4.56
C PRO A 133 -4.85 -8.56 -4.51
N ASN A 134 -4.18 -8.56 -5.67
CA ASN A 134 -2.70 -8.61 -5.76
C ASN A 134 -2.03 -7.55 -4.85
N GLY A 135 -2.60 -6.35 -4.81
CA GLY A 135 -2.30 -5.33 -3.81
C GLY A 135 -3.49 -4.37 -3.66
N ASN A 136 -3.46 -3.44 -2.71
CA ASN A 136 -4.59 -2.53 -2.44
C ASN A 136 -4.72 -1.38 -3.45
N ARG A 137 -4.82 -1.71 -4.75
CA ARG A 137 -5.07 -0.76 -5.84
C ARG A 137 -6.29 -1.16 -6.66
N THR A 138 -7.04 -0.19 -7.17
CA THR A 138 -8.25 -0.42 -7.98
C THR A 138 -7.98 -1.31 -9.21
N TYR A 139 -6.83 -1.15 -9.86
CA TYR A 139 -6.42 -1.97 -11.02
C TYR A 139 -5.92 -3.38 -10.65
N TYR A 140 -5.87 -3.71 -9.36
CA TYR A 140 -5.61 -5.07 -8.85
C TYR A 140 -6.89 -5.80 -8.45
N LEU A 141 -8.05 -5.16 -8.37
CA LEU A 141 -9.33 -5.79 -8.01
C LEU A 141 -9.78 -6.93 -8.94
N SER A 142 -9.17 -7.06 -10.12
CA SER A 142 -9.48 -8.13 -11.06
C SER A 142 -8.71 -9.43 -10.82
N ARG A 143 -7.75 -9.46 -9.88
CA ARG A 143 -6.89 -10.63 -9.67
C ARG A 143 -6.32 -10.68 -8.25
N SER A 144 -6.05 -11.88 -7.79
CA SER A 144 -5.32 -12.14 -6.54
C SER A 144 -3.82 -12.41 -6.78
N GLN A 145 -3.19 -13.00 -5.78
CA GLN A 145 -1.82 -13.52 -5.73
C GLN A 145 -1.85 -14.91 -5.05
N PRO A 146 -0.71 -15.62 -4.92
CA PRO A 146 -0.68 -16.90 -4.21
C PRO A 146 -1.42 -16.84 -2.86
N PRO A 147 -2.40 -17.73 -2.60
CA PRO A 147 -3.29 -17.62 -1.46
C PRO A 147 -2.61 -18.08 -0.18
N VAL A 148 -1.99 -17.14 0.55
CA VAL A 148 -1.24 -17.40 1.79
C VAL A 148 -1.94 -16.91 3.05
N PHE A 149 -3.20 -16.44 2.96
CA PHE A 149 -3.93 -15.92 4.12
C PHE A 149 -4.13 -16.95 5.24
N ALA A 150 -4.34 -18.23 4.91
CA ALA A 150 -4.39 -19.29 5.93
C ALA A 150 -3.06 -19.38 6.73
N LEU A 151 -1.92 -19.25 6.05
CA LEU A 151 -0.61 -19.24 6.70
C LEU A 151 -0.42 -18.00 7.58
N MET A 152 -0.96 -16.85 7.15
CA MET A 152 -0.96 -15.64 7.97
C MET A 152 -1.76 -15.86 9.26
N VAL A 153 -2.90 -16.57 9.21
CA VAL A 153 -3.72 -16.89 10.39
C VAL A 153 -3.00 -17.89 11.31
N GLU A 154 -2.40 -18.94 10.77
CA GLU A 154 -1.61 -19.92 11.53
C GLU A 154 -0.47 -19.24 12.31
N LEU A 155 0.21 -18.25 11.72
CA LEU A 155 1.26 -17.48 12.38
C LEU A 155 0.78 -16.81 13.69
N PHE A 156 -0.47 -16.31 13.75
CA PHE A 156 -1.01 -15.74 14.99
C PHE A 156 -1.13 -16.78 16.10
N GLU A 157 -1.58 -17.99 15.75
CA GLU A 157 -1.77 -19.07 16.71
C GLU A 157 -0.43 -19.53 17.31
N GLU A 158 0.61 -19.59 16.48
CA GLU A 158 1.97 -19.99 16.91
C GLU A 158 2.62 -18.94 17.84
N ASP A 159 2.44 -17.65 17.55
CA ASP A 159 3.03 -16.55 18.33
C ASP A 159 2.17 -16.09 19.53
N GLY A 160 1.03 -16.76 19.79
CA GLY A 160 0.16 -16.45 20.92
C GLY A 160 -0.60 -15.12 20.79
N VAL A 161 -0.62 -14.54 19.59
CA VAL A 161 -1.40 -13.34 19.26
C VAL A 161 -2.83 -13.77 18.97
N ARG A 162 -3.81 -13.12 19.57
CA ARG A 162 -5.22 -13.46 19.34
C ARG A 162 -5.57 -13.20 17.87
N ALA A 163 -6.02 -14.23 17.16
CA ALA A 163 -6.50 -14.13 15.78
C ALA A 163 -7.55 -13.01 15.62
N PRO A 164 -7.71 -12.45 14.41
CA PRO A 164 -8.79 -11.51 14.10
C PRO A 164 -10.14 -12.06 14.60
N ASP A 165 -11.01 -11.18 15.13
CA ASP A 165 -12.37 -11.54 15.51
C ASP A 165 -13.23 -11.75 14.24
N VAL A 166 -12.89 -12.72 13.39
CA VAL A 166 -13.61 -13.03 12.15
C VAL A 166 -13.62 -14.54 11.88
N ILE A 167 -14.60 -15.23 12.49
CA ILE A 167 -15.42 -16.33 11.91
C ILE A 167 -16.86 -16.08 12.35
#